data_AF-A0A1X7FNW0-F1
#
_entry.id   AF-A0A1X7FNW0-F1
#
_cell.length_a   1.000
_cell.length_b   1.000
_cell.length_c   1.000
_cell.angle_alpha   90.00
_cell.angle_beta   90.00
_cell.angle_gamma   90.00
#
_symmetry.space_group_name_H-M   'P 1'
#
loop_
_entity.id
_entity.type
_entity.pdbx_description
1 polymer ?
#
loop_
_entity_poly.entity_id
_entity_poly.type
_entity_poly.pdbx_seq_one_letter_code
_entity_poly.pdbx_strand_id
1 'polypeptide(L)'
;MVNNLEHIDTWHKLLDELCHHCGFSDNMSLAARYCELTSGRGQKHFDAALRNLNNWRAGRHLPRPRSARVLLRLLAIEGGSGLMAQWDRLYEQARAADGAMKHDPDETSPIVSEPKTKAVHGTAMLLALAGAGLFSIGVAVGIAWDTEWRPWRTEVDDAPLITYLPEVRLVVGQSRIIHGERGDCGRLPRDWRDVWGNLPSSRIGDFSDAGIVRRYSMFCKGVTPARGVRFTAKAPGTEEMYVVGDYMKITVVDEASLTIVTPEGNEVEFQP
;
A
#
# COMPACT_ATOMS: atom_id res chain seq x y z
N MET A 1 -32.05 -3.34 -18.52
CA MET A 1 -30.78 -2.72 -18.06
C MET A 1 -29.53 -3.58 -18.31
N VAL A 2 -29.61 -4.68 -19.09
CA VAL A 2 -28.44 -5.51 -19.47
C VAL A 2 -27.68 -4.93 -20.68
N ASN A 3 -28.34 -4.09 -21.50
CA ASN A 3 -27.80 -3.62 -22.79
C ASN A 3 -26.56 -2.71 -22.70
N ASN A 4 -26.22 -2.15 -21.53
CA ASN A 4 -25.04 -1.25 -21.42
C ASN A 4 -23.73 -2.03 -21.27
N LEU A 5 -23.77 -3.26 -20.73
CA LEU A 5 -22.56 -4.06 -20.50
C LEU A 5 -21.95 -4.57 -21.81
N GLU A 6 -22.77 -4.82 -22.83
CA GLU A 6 -22.34 -5.37 -24.13
C GLU A 6 -21.44 -4.41 -24.93
N HIS A 7 -21.50 -3.10 -24.65
CA HIS A 7 -20.71 -2.08 -25.34
C HIS A 7 -19.31 -1.89 -24.74
N ILE A 8 -19.03 -2.52 -23.60
CA ILE A 8 -17.74 -2.40 -22.93
C ILE A 8 -16.71 -3.28 -23.64
N ASP A 9 -15.65 -2.65 -24.13
CA ASP A 9 -14.60 -3.25 -24.95
C ASP A 9 -13.31 -3.53 -24.16
N THR A 10 -13.29 -3.23 -22.86
CA THR A 10 -12.10 -3.30 -22.03
C THR A 10 -12.38 -4.14 -20.78
N TRP A 11 -11.57 -5.16 -20.51
CA TRP A 11 -11.84 -6.13 -19.43
C TRP A 11 -12.02 -5.49 -18.05
N HIS A 12 -11.12 -4.58 -17.64
CA HIS A 12 -11.20 -3.99 -16.30
C HIS A 12 -12.39 -3.05 -16.11
N LYS A 13 -12.84 -2.37 -17.18
CA LYS A 13 -14.07 -1.57 -17.17
C LYS A 13 -15.30 -2.47 -17.03
N LEU A 14 -15.30 -3.62 -17.72
CA LEU A 14 -16.37 -4.60 -17.60
C LEU A 14 -16.43 -5.14 -16.16
N LEU A 15 -15.29 -5.49 -15.57
CA LEU A 15 -15.21 -5.87 -14.16
C LEU A 15 -15.75 -4.78 -13.24
N ASP A 16 -15.35 -3.52 -13.44
CA ASP A 16 -15.75 -2.39 -12.59
C ASP A 16 -17.28 -2.19 -12.60
N GLU A 17 -17.88 -2.19 -13.79
CA GLU A 17 -19.32 -2.07 -13.95
C GLU A 17 -20.07 -3.26 -13.35
N LEU A 18 -19.56 -4.49 -13.53
CA LEU A 18 -20.16 -5.68 -12.91
C LEU A 18 -20.10 -5.61 -11.39
N CYS A 19 -18.99 -5.11 -10.81
CA CYS A 19 -18.91 -4.86 -9.38
C CYS A 19 -19.98 -3.87 -8.92
N HIS A 20 -20.17 -2.75 -9.63
CA HIS A 20 -21.22 -1.79 -9.30
C HIS A 20 -22.63 -2.39 -9.39
N HIS A 21 -22.91 -3.18 -10.44
CA HIS A 21 -24.18 -3.87 -10.60
C HIS A 21 -24.47 -4.88 -9.48
N CYS A 22 -23.44 -5.54 -8.95
CA CYS A 22 -23.55 -6.45 -7.81
C CYS A 22 -23.55 -5.74 -6.44
N GLY A 23 -23.57 -4.41 -6.39
CA GLY A 23 -23.60 -3.62 -5.15
C GLY A 23 -22.23 -3.39 -4.51
N PHE A 24 -21.14 -3.69 -5.21
CA PHE A 24 -19.77 -3.46 -4.75
C PHE A 24 -19.23 -2.11 -5.23
N SER A 25 -19.75 -1.03 -4.64
CA SER A 25 -19.28 0.34 -4.90
C SER A 25 -17.85 0.59 -4.40
N ASP A 26 -17.47 -0.07 -3.30
CA ASP A 26 -16.14 0.06 -2.71
C ASP A 26 -15.34 -1.26 -2.73
N ASN A 27 -14.01 -1.14 -2.69
CA ASN A 27 -13.12 -2.31 -2.71
C ASN A 27 -13.06 -3.05 -1.38
N MET A 28 -13.47 -2.46 -0.26
CA MET A 28 -13.45 -3.12 1.05
C MET A 28 -14.55 -4.18 1.15
N SER A 29 -15.78 -3.81 0.78
CA SER A 29 -16.93 -4.71 0.68
C SER A 29 -16.66 -5.87 -0.28
N LEU A 30 -16.05 -5.57 -1.43
CA LEU A 30 -15.64 -6.58 -2.41
C LEU A 30 -14.54 -7.51 -1.86
N ALA A 31 -13.53 -6.96 -1.19
CA ALA A 31 -12.44 -7.72 -0.58
C ALA A 31 -12.94 -8.67 0.51
N ALA A 32 -13.89 -8.23 1.34
CA ALA A 32 -14.49 -9.06 2.38
C ALA A 32 -15.13 -10.32 1.77
N ARG A 33 -16.00 -10.13 0.76
CA ARG A 33 -16.67 -11.25 0.06
C ARG A 33 -15.70 -12.14 -0.72
N TYR A 34 -14.67 -11.54 -1.32
CA TYR A 34 -13.62 -12.29 -2.01
C TYR A 34 -12.81 -13.18 -1.02
N CYS A 35 -12.51 -12.68 0.17
CA CYS A 35 -11.83 -13.45 1.22
C CYS A 35 -12.69 -14.61 1.75
N GLU A 36 -14.00 -14.39 1.93
CA GLU A 36 -14.95 -15.45 2.30
C GLU A 36 -14.91 -16.62 1.30
N LEU A 37 -14.88 -16.34 -0.01
CA LEU A 37 -14.83 -17.37 -1.06
C LEU A 37 -13.47 -18.05 -1.24
N THR A 38 -12.38 -17.40 -0.82
CA THR A 38 -11.02 -17.92 -0.98
C THR A 38 -10.47 -18.61 0.28
N SER A 39 -11.28 -18.70 1.34
CA SER A 39 -10.91 -19.27 2.64
C SER A 39 -9.72 -18.57 3.31
N GLY A 40 -9.38 -17.35 2.89
CA GLY A 40 -8.30 -16.56 3.48
C GLY A 40 -8.76 -15.96 4.81
N ARG A 41 -8.16 -16.39 5.91
CA ARG A 41 -8.46 -15.85 7.25
C ARG A 41 -7.35 -14.88 7.69
N GLY A 42 -7.74 -13.70 8.16
CA GLY A 42 -6.84 -12.73 8.79
C GLY A 42 -6.55 -11.47 7.97
N GLN A 43 -6.11 -10.42 8.66
CA GLN A 43 -5.96 -9.07 8.13
C GLN A 43 -5.01 -9.01 6.92
N LYS A 44 -3.89 -9.74 6.96
CA LYS A 44 -2.92 -9.75 5.85
C LYS A 44 -3.52 -10.24 4.53
N HIS A 45 -4.40 -11.26 4.58
CA HIS A 45 -5.08 -11.77 3.39
C HIS A 45 -6.09 -10.77 2.85
N PHE A 46 -6.83 -10.11 3.74
CA PHE A 46 -7.76 -9.04 3.39
C PHE A 46 -7.05 -7.87 2.71
N ASP A 47 -5.96 -7.37 3.30
CA ASP A 47 -5.19 -6.26 2.73
C ASP A 47 -4.61 -6.60 1.35
N ALA A 48 -4.14 -7.85 1.17
CA ALA A 48 -3.67 -8.33 -0.12
C ALA A 48 -4.79 -8.42 -1.15
N ALA A 49 -5.97 -8.93 -0.77
CA ALA A 49 -7.15 -8.96 -1.64
C ALA A 49 -7.57 -7.54 -2.04
N LEU A 50 -7.62 -6.62 -1.07
CA LEU A 50 -7.96 -5.21 -1.31
C LEU A 50 -7.02 -4.55 -2.32
N ARG A 51 -5.71 -4.74 -2.15
CA ARG A 51 -4.71 -4.22 -3.11
C ARG A 51 -4.89 -4.83 -4.50
N ASN A 52 -5.07 -6.14 -4.58
CA ASN A 52 -5.25 -6.85 -5.85
C ASN A 52 -6.52 -6.38 -6.59
N LEU A 53 -7.66 -6.29 -5.89
CA LEU A 53 -8.92 -5.83 -6.45
C LEU A 53 -8.82 -4.39 -6.97
N ASN A 54 -8.17 -3.49 -6.20
CA ASN A 54 -7.90 -2.13 -6.63
C ASN A 54 -7.00 -2.06 -7.88
N ASN A 55 -6.07 -3.01 -8.06
CA ASN A 55 -5.23 -3.09 -9.25
C ASN A 55 -5.97 -3.68 -10.46
N TRP A 56 -6.84 -4.68 -10.24
CA TRP A 56 -7.63 -5.31 -11.29
C TRP A 56 -8.71 -4.38 -11.84
N ARG A 57 -9.47 -3.70 -10.97
CA ARG A 57 -10.50 -2.73 -11.38
C ARG A 57 -9.91 -1.52 -12.10
N ALA A 58 -8.71 -1.10 -11.73
CA ALA A 58 -7.99 -0.01 -12.40
C ALA A 58 -7.23 -0.44 -13.66
N GLY A 59 -7.31 -1.72 -14.06
CA GLY A 59 -6.63 -2.22 -15.25
C GLY A 59 -5.09 -2.26 -15.17
N ARG A 60 -4.50 -2.09 -13.98
CA ARG A 60 -3.04 -2.11 -13.79
C ARG A 60 -2.45 -3.52 -13.88
N HIS A 61 -3.20 -4.51 -13.42
CA HIS A 61 -2.81 -5.92 -13.46
C HIS A 61 -4.01 -6.78 -13.83
N LEU A 62 -3.74 -7.95 -14.40
CA LEU A 62 -4.74 -8.98 -14.60
C LEU A 62 -4.74 -9.98 -13.44
N PRO A 63 -5.91 -10.46 -13.00
CA PRO A 63 -5.99 -11.55 -12.03
C PRO A 63 -5.38 -12.82 -12.62
N ARG A 64 -4.92 -13.73 -11.76
CA ARG A 64 -4.54 -15.08 -12.23
C ARG A 64 -5.80 -15.88 -12.60
N PRO A 65 -5.71 -16.92 -13.45
CA PRO A 65 -6.87 -17.72 -13.85
C PRO A 65 -7.69 -18.32 -12.68
N ARG A 66 -7.04 -18.63 -11.54
CA ARG A 66 -7.75 -19.06 -10.33
C ARG A 66 -8.57 -17.93 -9.71
N SER A 67 -8.00 -16.72 -9.62
CA SER A 67 -8.67 -15.54 -9.08
C SER A 67 -9.78 -15.03 -10.00
N ALA A 68 -9.58 -15.06 -11.32
CA ALA A 68 -10.60 -14.70 -12.30
C ALA A 68 -11.87 -15.57 -12.13
N ARG A 69 -11.71 -16.88 -11.90
CA ARG A 69 -12.83 -17.79 -11.60
C ARG A 69 -13.55 -17.47 -10.30
N VAL A 70 -12.84 -17.00 -9.28
CA VAL A 70 -13.47 -16.54 -8.02
C VAL A 70 -14.30 -15.28 -8.28
N LEU A 71 -13.81 -14.35 -9.09
CA LEU A 71 -14.55 -13.14 -9.45
C LEU A 71 -15.84 -13.47 -10.21
N LEU A 72 -15.80 -14.41 -11.16
CA LEU A 72 -16.99 -14.86 -11.89
C LEU A 72 -18.08 -15.39 -10.95
N ARG A 73 -17.68 -16.19 -9.94
CA ARG A 73 -18.59 -16.69 -8.89
C ARG A 73 -19.14 -15.57 -8.02
N LEU A 74 -18.27 -14.67 -7.58
CA LEU A 74 -18.63 -13.54 -6.73
C LEU A 74 -19.63 -12.60 -7.42
N LEU A 75 -19.47 -12.39 -8.72
CA LEU A 75 -20.32 -11.55 -9.56
C LEU A 75 -21.54 -12.30 -10.12
N ALA A 76 -21.75 -13.56 -9.72
CA ALA A 76 -22.85 -14.41 -10.15
C ALA A 76 -23.01 -14.50 -11.69
N ILE A 77 -21.89 -14.51 -12.43
CA ILE A 77 -21.85 -14.66 -13.89
C ILE A 77 -21.94 -16.15 -14.28
N GLU A 78 -22.52 -16.99 -13.43
CA GLU A 78 -22.66 -18.43 -13.69
C GLU A 78 -24.05 -18.71 -14.28
N GLY A 79 -24.10 -18.90 -15.60
CA GLY A 79 -25.30 -19.41 -16.30
C GLY A 79 -25.62 -18.72 -17.63
N GLY A 80 -25.03 -19.22 -18.72
CA GLY A 80 -25.63 -19.16 -20.06
C GLY A 80 -25.85 -17.80 -20.75
N SER A 81 -25.23 -16.71 -20.28
CA SER A 81 -25.40 -15.38 -20.88
C SER A 81 -24.24 -15.00 -21.81
N GLY A 82 -24.52 -14.18 -22.83
CA GLY A 82 -23.49 -13.60 -23.71
C GLY A 82 -22.39 -12.82 -22.97
N LEU A 83 -22.65 -12.44 -21.72
CA LEU A 83 -21.73 -11.78 -20.82
C LEU A 83 -20.52 -12.66 -20.46
N MET A 84 -20.68 -13.98 -20.30
CA MET A 84 -19.54 -14.88 -20.05
C MET A 84 -18.62 -14.93 -21.27
N ALA A 85 -19.20 -15.04 -22.48
CA ALA A 85 -18.43 -15.02 -23.72
C ALA A 85 -17.72 -13.67 -23.95
N GLN A 86 -18.35 -12.55 -23.55
CA GLN A 86 -17.71 -11.23 -23.57
C GLN A 86 -16.57 -11.16 -22.54
N TRP A 87 -16.79 -11.63 -21.32
CA TRP A 87 -15.79 -11.68 -20.27
C TRP A 87 -14.54 -12.44 -20.72
N ASP A 88 -14.70 -13.67 -21.22
CA ASP A 88 -13.59 -14.52 -21.66
C ASP A 88 -12.83 -13.88 -22.83
N ARG A 89 -13.56 -13.34 -23.81
CA ARG A 89 -12.96 -12.64 -24.96
C ARG A 89 -12.10 -11.45 -24.51
N LEU A 90 -12.65 -10.58 -23.67
CA LEU A 90 -11.94 -9.39 -23.19
C LEU A 90 -10.77 -9.76 -22.29
N TYR A 91 -10.91 -10.81 -21.47
CA TYR A 91 -9.85 -11.29 -20.60
C TYR A 91 -8.67 -11.84 -21.41
N GLU A 92 -8.93 -12.64 -22.44
CA GLU A 92 -7.87 -13.16 -23.33
C GLU A 92 -7.22 -12.05 -24.17
N GLN A 93 -7.99 -11.07 -24.66
CA GLN A 93 -7.44 -9.88 -25.32
C GLN A 93 -6.49 -9.11 -24.39
N ALA A 94 -6.91 -8.86 -23.15
CA ALA A 94 -6.07 -8.19 -22.17
C ALA A 94 -4.81 -8.99 -21.83
N ARG A 95 -4.93 -10.32 -21.73
CA ARG A 95 -3.81 -11.22 -21.45
C ARG A 95 -2.79 -11.24 -22.59
N ALA A 96 -3.25 -11.27 -23.84
CA ALA A 96 -2.39 -11.19 -25.01
C ALA A 96 -1.63 -9.86 -25.06
N ALA A 97 -2.29 -8.75 -24.72
CA ALA A 97 -1.65 -7.43 -24.63
C ALA A 97 -0.59 -7.34 -23.51
N ASP A 98 -0.87 -7.91 -22.33
CA ASP A 98 0.10 -7.95 -21.21
C ASP A 98 1.32 -8.85 -21.53
N GLY A 99 1.13 -9.90 -22.33
CA GLY A 99 2.20 -10.74 -22.83
C GLY A 99 3.07 -10.06 -23.89
N ALA A 100 2.44 -9.32 -24.82
CA ALA A 100 3.14 -8.59 -25.87
C ALA A 100 4.01 -7.44 -25.33
N MET A 101 3.56 -6.75 -24.27
CA MET A 101 4.37 -5.69 -23.64
C MET A 101 5.58 -6.20 -22.85
N LYS A 102 5.65 -7.50 -22.54
CA LYS A 102 6.78 -8.10 -21.80
C LYS A 102 7.87 -8.65 -22.72
N HIS A 103 7.63 -8.68 -24.03
CA HIS A 103 8.63 -9.07 -25.03
C HIS A 103 8.90 -7.90 -25.99
N ASP A 104 10.14 -7.39 -25.89
CA ASP A 104 10.90 -6.50 -26.79
C ASP A 104 10.91 -4.97 -26.56
N PRO A 105 12.09 -4.32 -26.73
CA PRO A 105 13.11 -4.63 -27.75
C PRO A 105 14.55 -4.87 -27.25
N ASP A 106 15.20 -5.94 -27.73
CA ASP A 106 16.60 -5.85 -28.20
C ASP A 106 16.93 -6.82 -29.35
N GLU A 107 17.88 -6.37 -30.16
CA GLU A 107 18.19 -6.69 -31.54
C GLU A 107 18.59 -8.15 -31.92
N THR A 108 18.05 -8.57 -33.06
CA THR A 108 18.80 -9.00 -34.27
C THR A 108 20.03 -9.91 -34.12
N SER A 109 19.87 -11.18 -34.54
CA SER A 109 20.71 -11.76 -35.61
C SER A 109 20.12 -13.06 -36.17
N PRO A 110 20.13 -13.26 -37.50
CA PRO A 110 19.79 -14.53 -38.14
C PRO A 110 21.06 -15.35 -38.35
N ILE A 111 21.07 -16.62 -37.94
CA ILE A 111 21.97 -17.61 -38.55
C ILE A 111 21.16 -18.86 -38.93
N VAL A 112 21.31 -19.16 -40.21
CA VAL A 112 20.73 -20.24 -41.00
C VAL A 112 21.27 -21.61 -40.60
N SER A 113 20.34 -22.57 -40.52
CA SER A 113 20.39 -24.03 -40.79
C SER A 113 21.64 -24.88 -40.48
N GLU A 114 21.43 -26.01 -39.80
CA GLU A 114 21.31 -27.34 -40.47
C GLU A 114 20.91 -28.47 -39.49
N PRO A 115 20.25 -29.55 -39.97
CA PRO A 115 19.84 -30.69 -39.16
C PRO A 115 20.87 -31.81 -39.21
N LYS A 116 21.28 -32.37 -38.06
CA LYS A 116 21.98 -33.68 -38.04
C LYS A 116 21.43 -34.64 -36.98
N THR A 117 21.22 -35.84 -37.48
CA THR A 117 20.65 -37.04 -36.90
C THR A 117 21.59 -37.80 -35.95
N LYS A 118 20.96 -38.36 -34.89
CA LYS A 118 21.20 -39.66 -34.20
C LYS A 118 22.51 -39.95 -33.44
N ALA A 119 22.27 -40.50 -32.23
CA ALA A 119 22.98 -41.56 -31.47
C ALA A 119 23.42 -41.06 -30.07
N VAL A 120 22.71 -41.35 -28.97
CA VAL A 120 22.60 -42.63 -28.23
C VAL A 120 23.91 -43.02 -27.52
N HIS A 121 23.82 -43.04 -26.19
CA HIS A 121 24.77 -43.46 -25.12
C HIS A 121 25.81 -42.45 -24.64
N GLY A 122 25.64 -42.01 -23.38
CA GLY A 122 26.78 -41.73 -22.50
C GLY A 122 26.88 -40.37 -21.80
N THR A 123 25.80 -39.74 -21.32
CA THR A 123 25.91 -38.46 -20.57
C THR A 123 24.91 -38.32 -19.42
N ALA A 124 24.65 -39.39 -18.67
CA ALA A 124 23.74 -39.33 -17.50
C ALA A 124 24.37 -38.75 -16.22
N MET A 125 25.67 -38.43 -16.19
CA MET A 125 26.37 -38.03 -14.95
C MET A 125 26.81 -36.56 -14.88
N LEU A 126 26.64 -35.76 -15.94
CA LEU A 126 27.01 -34.33 -15.94
C LEU A 126 25.82 -33.37 -15.75
N LEU A 127 24.58 -33.86 -15.80
CA LEU A 127 23.37 -33.04 -15.58
C LEU A 127 22.94 -32.94 -14.10
N ALA A 128 23.52 -33.76 -13.20
CA ALA A 128 23.19 -33.74 -11.78
C ALA A 128 23.84 -32.57 -11.00
N LEU A 129 24.96 -32.01 -11.50
CA LEU A 129 25.63 -30.86 -10.87
C LEU A 129 25.07 -29.50 -11.33
N ALA A 130 24.40 -29.43 -12.48
CA ALA A 130 23.75 -28.20 -12.96
C ALA A 130 22.39 -27.93 -12.28
N GLY A 131 21.70 -28.99 -11.81
CA GLY A 131 20.40 -28.86 -11.14
C GLY A 131 20.48 -28.35 -9.70
N ALA A 132 21.53 -28.70 -8.96
CA ALA A 132 21.71 -28.29 -7.57
C ALA A 132 22.01 -26.78 -7.43
N GLY A 133 22.84 -26.22 -8.30
CA GLY A 133 23.19 -24.79 -8.26
C GLY A 133 22.00 -23.87 -8.53
N LEU A 134 21.12 -24.22 -9.47
CA LEU A 134 19.92 -23.44 -9.79
C LEU A 134 18.87 -23.49 -8.67
N PHE A 135 18.74 -24.62 -7.96
CA PHE A 135 17.82 -24.74 -6.84
C PHE A 135 18.29 -23.91 -5.63
N SER A 136 19.59 -23.87 -5.34
CA SER A 136 20.16 -23.03 -4.27
C SER A 136 19.99 -21.53 -4.53
N ILE A 137 20.16 -21.08 -5.78
CA ILE A 137 19.89 -19.68 -6.16
C ILE A 137 18.39 -19.36 -6.03
N GLY A 138 17.51 -20.27 -6.46
CA GLY A 138 16.06 -20.10 -6.31
C GLY A 138 15.60 -20.00 -4.85
N VAL A 139 16.17 -20.81 -3.96
CA VAL A 139 15.88 -20.75 -2.51
C VAL A 139 16.44 -19.46 -1.89
N ALA A 140 17.64 -19.01 -2.27
CA ALA A 140 18.20 -17.75 -1.78
C ALA A 140 17.38 -16.53 -2.23
N VAL A 141 16.90 -16.50 -3.48
CA VAL A 141 15.99 -15.45 -3.99
C VAL A 141 14.62 -15.52 -3.32
N GLY A 142 14.10 -16.72 -3.07
CA GLY A 142 12.83 -16.92 -2.34
C GLY A 142 12.90 -16.42 -0.89
N ILE A 143 13.98 -16.75 -0.17
CA ILE A 143 14.22 -16.26 1.20
C ILE A 143 14.43 -14.75 1.20
N ALA A 144 15.17 -14.19 0.23
CA ALA A 144 15.34 -12.73 0.11
C ALA A 144 14.02 -11.99 -0.13
N TRP A 145 13.06 -12.59 -0.84
CA TRP A 145 11.74 -12.01 -1.02
C TRP A 145 10.82 -12.14 0.21
N ASP A 146 10.93 -13.21 0.98
CA ASP A 146 10.06 -13.44 2.15
C ASP A 146 10.58 -12.73 3.42
N THR A 147 11.88 -12.43 3.50
CA THR A 147 12.52 -11.83 4.69
C THR A 147 12.56 -10.30 4.70
N GLU A 148 11.89 -9.61 3.79
CA GLU A 148 11.98 -8.14 3.64
C GLU A 148 13.45 -7.62 3.57
N TRP A 149 14.37 -8.48 3.14
CA TRP A 149 15.79 -8.14 3.03
C TRP A 149 16.00 -7.38 1.72
N ARG A 150 15.79 -6.06 1.78
CA ARG A 150 16.21 -5.13 0.73
C ARG A 150 17.62 -4.66 1.07
N PRO A 151 18.66 -4.99 0.27
CA PRO A 151 20.00 -4.42 0.45
C PRO A 151 20.03 -2.89 0.26
N TRP A 152 18.90 -2.30 -0.13
CA TRP A 152 18.65 -0.87 -0.28
C TRP A 152 17.76 -0.29 0.83
N ARG A 153 17.67 -0.91 2.02
CA ARG A 153 17.01 -0.25 3.16
C ARG A 153 17.64 1.12 3.37
N THR A 154 16.85 2.15 3.17
CA THR A 154 17.28 3.53 3.41
C THR A 154 16.95 3.90 4.84
N GLU A 155 17.61 4.91 5.40
CA GLU A 155 17.31 5.49 6.73
C GLU A 155 15.81 5.83 6.90
N VAL A 156 15.12 6.04 5.78
CA VAL A 156 13.68 6.26 5.66
C VAL A 156 12.83 5.06 6.08
N ASP A 157 13.30 3.83 5.82
CA ASP A 157 12.58 2.60 6.12
C ASP A 157 12.56 2.29 7.63
N ASP A 158 13.55 2.81 8.36
CA ASP A 158 13.66 2.64 9.82
C ASP A 158 13.09 3.84 10.61
N ALA A 159 12.70 4.92 9.91
CA ALA A 159 12.13 6.11 10.54
C ALA A 159 10.87 5.80 11.38
N PRO A 160 10.61 6.53 12.48
CA PRO A 160 9.48 6.22 13.37
C PRO A 160 8.13 6.43 12.66
N LEU A 161 7.20 5.50 12.86
CA LEU A 161 5.83 5.63 12.38
C LEU A 161 5.03 6.52 13.34
N ILE A 162 4.48 7.62 12.83
CA ILE A 162 3.65 8.54 13.59
C ILE A 162 2.17 8.41 13.22
N THR A 163 1.30 8.58 14.21
CA THR A 163 -0.16 8.60 14.06
C THR A 163 -0.65 10.04 14.05
N TYR A 164 -1.56 10.35 13.14
CA TYR A 164 -2.24 11.64 13.12
C TYR A 164 -3.23 11.75 14.28
N LEU A 165 -3.08 12.78 15.11
CA LEU A 165 -3.95 13.07 16.24
C LEU A 165 -4.54 14.48 16.05
N PRO A 166 -5.83 14.61 15.71
CA PRO A 166 -6.43 15.92 15.44
C PRO A 166 -6.52 16.80 16.69
N GLU A 167 -6.47 16.20 17.88
CA GLU A 167 -6.40 16.91 19.15
C GLU A 167 -5.19 16.42 19.94
N VAL A 168 -4.36 17.36 20.39
CA VAL A 168 -3.17 17.07 21.18
C VAL A 168 -3.21 17.89 22.46
N ARG A 169 -2.97 17.23 23.59
CA ARG A 169 -2.80 17.88 24.90
C ARG A 169 -1.34 17.76 25.32
N LEU A 170 -0.73 18.88 25.73
CA LEU A 170 0.66 18.96 26.14
C LEU A 170 0.79 19.76 27.44
N VAL A 171 1.82 19.48 28.21
CA VAL A 171 2.25 20.33 29.33
C VAL A 171 3.23 21.38 28.82
N VAL A 172 3.24 22.57 29.41
CA VAL A 172 4.30 23.56 29.14
C VAL A 172 5.68 22.92 29.27
N GLY A 173 6.55 23.12 28.27
CA GLY A 173 7.88 22.49 28.18
C GLY A 173 7.89 21.14 27.44
N GLN A 174 6.76 20.45 27.33
CA GLN A 174 6.67 19.19 26.59
C GLN A 174 6.81 19.42 25.08
N SER A 175 7.47 18.48 24.41
CA SER A 175 7.61 18.48 22.95
C SER A 175 7.11 17.17 22.35
N ARG A 176 6.39 17.24 21.23
CA ARG A 176 5.84 16.05 20.54
C ARG A 176 5.81 16.25 19.03
N ILE A 177 5.98 15.17 18.27
CA ILE A 177 5.69 15.17 16.83
C ILE A 177 4.17 15.15 16.66
N ILE A 178 3.61 16.24 16.16
CA ILE A 178 2.16 16.40 16.01
C ILE A 178 1.70 16.11 14.58
N HIS A 179 2.59 16.26 13.61
CA HIS A 179 2.26 16.10 12.20
C HIS A 179 3.44 15.60 11.38
N GLY A 180 3.20 15.21 10.13
CA GLY A 180 4.26 14.90 9.17
C GLY A 180 3.90 15.32 7.76
N GLU A 181 4.66 16.23 7.16
CA GLU A 181 4.49 16.64 5.76
C GLU A 181 4.92 15.50 4.85
N ARG A 182 4.01 14.97 4.04
CA ARG A 182 4.33 13.86 3.14
C ARG A 182 5.05 14.35 1.88
N GLY A 183 5.97 13.54 1.37
CA GLY A 183 6.43 13.67 -0.01
C GLY A 183 5.44 13.09 -1.04
N ASP A 184 5.90 13.01 -2.27
CA ASP A 184 5.23 12.28 -3.36
C ASP A 184 5.39 10.76 -3.16
N CYS A 185 4.45 10.15 -2.44
CA CYS A 185 4.26 8.70 -2.24
C CYS A 185 5.48 7.81 -2.54
N GLY A 186 6.29 7.57 -1.52
CA GLY A 186 7.53 6.77 -1.62
C GLY A 186 8.78 7.60 -1.95
N ARG A 187 8.64 8.86 -2.37
CA ARG A 187 9.74 9.83 -2.44
C ARG A 187 9.94 10.53 -1.09
N LEU A 188 11.16 11.00 -0.87
CA LEU A 188 11.49 11.83 0.28
C LEU A 188 10.60 13.09 0.34
N PRO A 189 10.21 13.53 1.55
CA PRO A 189 9.49 14.78 1.74
C PRO A 189 10.38 15.98 1.40
N ARG A 190 9.77 17.17 1.33
CA ARG A 190 10.53 18.41 1.11
C ARG A 190 11.52 18.69 2.25
N ASP A 191 12.45 19.60 1.98
CA ASP A 191 13.37 20.07 3.00
C ASP A 191 12.62 20.82 4.11
N TRP A 192 13.17 20.81 5.32
CA TRP A 192 12.57 21.51 6.45
C TRP A 192 12.36 23.01 6.17
N ARG A 193 13.27 23.66 5.44
CA ARG A 193 13.15 25.09 5.10
C ARG A 193 11.87 25.39 4.32
N ASP A 194 11.49 24.50 3.40
CA ASP A 194 10.27 24.64 2.61
C ASP A 194 9.01 24.35 3.43
N VAL A 195 9.09 23.39 4.35
CA VAL A 195 7.98 23.04 5.25
C VAL A 195 7.73 24.16 6.25
N TRP A 196 8.79 24.70 6.85
CA TRP A 196 8.75 25.78 7.85
C TRP A 196 7.98 27.01 7.37
N GLY A 197 8.25 27.45 6.13
CA GLY A 197 7.58 28.62 5.55
C GLY A 197 6.06 28.48 5.38
N ASN A 198 5.52 27.27 5.50
CA ASN A 198 4.09 26.97 5.38
C ASN A 198 3.41 26.67 6.74
N LEU A 199 4.14 26.74 7.85
CA LEU A 199 3.57 26.51 9.18
C LEU A 199 2.92 27.78 9.73
N PRO A 200 1.81 27.67 10.46
CA PRO A 200 1.17 28.81 11.10
C PRO A 200 2.05 29.34 12.25
N SER A 201 1.88 30.61 12.60
CA SER A 201 2.39 31.14 13.87
C SER A 201 1.49 30.67 15.02
N SER A 202 2.07 30.27 16.15
CA SER A 202 1.35 29.92 17.37
C SER A 202 1.78 30.81 18.53
N ARG A 203 0.85 31.11 19.46
CA ARG A 203 1.19 31.83 20.70
C ARG A 203 1.48 30.86 21.85
N ILE A 204 1.06 29.61 21.73
CA ILE A 204 1.17 28.60 22.79
C ILE A 204 2.39 27.67 22.60
N GLY A 205 3.13 27.78 21.50
CA GLY A 205 4.35 27.01 21.28
C GLY A 205 5.06 27.29 19.96
N ASP A 206 6.14 26.54 19.73
CA ASP A 206 7.01 26.67 18.55
C ASP A 206 7.05 25.36 17.75
N PHE A 207 7.27 25.47 16.44
CA PHE A 207 7.51 24.32 15.58
C PHE A 207 9.02 24.05 15.40
N SER A 208 9.39 22.80 15.15
CA SER A 208 10.79 22.41 14.84
C SER A 208 10.84 21.14 14.00
N ASP A 209 11.98 20.92 13.32
CA ASP A 209 12.20 19.72 12.51
C ASP A 209 12.30 18.50 13.41
N ALA A 210 11.50 17.47 13.13
CA ALA A 210 11.60 16.18 13.81
C ALA A 210 12.37 15.13 12.99
N GLY A 211 12.95 15.51 11.85
CA GLY A 211 13.61 14.61 10.93
C GLY A 211 12.63 13.87 10.03
N ILE A 212 13.11 12.80 9.40
CA ILE A 212 12.27 11.92 8.59
C ILE A 212 11.45 11.02 9.53
N VAL A 213 10.16 10.93 9.27
CA VAL A 213 9.20 10.05 9.93
C VAL A 213 8.43 9.28 8.87
N ARG A 214 7.65 8.29 9.28
CA ARG A 214 6.69 7.60 8.43
C ARG A 214 5.27 7.93 8.90
N ARG A 215 4.32 8.07 7.98
CA ARG A 215 2.89 8.15 8.32
C ARG A 215 2.06 7.32 7.35
N TYR A 216 0.89 6.89 7.80
CA TYR A 216 -0.12 6.35 6.89
C TYR A 216 -0.77 7.50 6.10
N SER A 217 -0.83 7.37 4.78
CA SER A 217 -1.49 8.32 3.91
C SER A 217 -2.56 7.60 3.09
N MET A 218 -3.80 8.08 3.18
CA MET A 218 -4.90 7.60 2.33
C MET A 218 -4.61 7.89 0.85
N PHE A 219 -3.99 9.03 0.55
CA PHE A 219 -3.61 9.43 -0.80
C PHE A 219 -2.58 8.46 -1.41
N CYS A 220 -1.54 8.10 -0.64
CA CYS A 220 -0.53 7.13 -1.07
C CYS A 220 -0.94 5.67 -0.90
N LYS A 221 -2.14 5.41 -0.35
CA LYS A 221 -2.68 4.07 -0.08
C LYS A 221 -1.73 3.20 0.76
N GLY A 222 -0.99 3.80 1.69
CA GLY A 222 0.02 3.09 2.48
C GLY A 222 0.88 3.98 3.37
N VAL A 223 1.88 3.36 3.98
CA VAL A 223 2.93 4.06 4.73
C VAL A 223 3.83 4.79 3.74
N THR A 224 4.02 6.08 3.97
CA THR A 224 4.90 6.93 3.15
C THR A 224 5.84 7.71 4.06
N PRO A 225 7.06 8.00 3.61
CA PRO A 225 7.91 8.96 4.28
C PRO A 225 7.29 10.34 4.35
N ALA A 226 7.61 11.03 5.44
CA ALA A 226 7.16 12.37 5.75
C ALA A 226 8.23 13.13 6.55
N ARG A 227 8.21 14.47 6.48
CA ARG A 227 9.02 15.35 7.32
C ARG A 227 8.24 15.62 8.60
N GLY A 228 8.75 15.15 9.73
CA GLY A 228 8.05 15.29 11.00
C GLY A 228 8.04 16.74 11.48
N VAL A 229 6.88 17.20 11.92
CA VAL A 229 6.67 18.53 12.51
C VAL A 229 6.53 18.34 14.03
N ARG A 230 7.55 18.78 14.77
CA ARG A 230 7.54 18.79 16.23
C ARG A 230 6.97 20.10 16.72
N PHE A 231 6.08 20.01 17.71
CA PHE A 231 5.58 21.16 18.45
C PHE A 231 6.11 21.14 19.87
N THR A 232 6.62 22.27 20.34
CA THR A 232 7.12 22.48 21.70
C THR A 232 6.22 23.48 22.41
N ALA A 233 5.54 23.03 23.47
CA ALA A 233 4.64 23.85 24.25
C ALA A 233 5.39 24.91 25.06
N LYS A 234 4.98 26.18 24.97
CA LYS A 234 5.62 27.34 25.62
C LYS A 234 4.71 28.06 26.61
N ALA A 235 3.42 28.14 26.35
CA ALA A 235 2.46 28.84 27.19
C ALA A 235 1.12 28.08 27.23
N PRO A 236 0.41 28.10 28.37
CA PRO A 236 -0.89 27.45 28.48
C PRO A 236 -1.93 28.13 27.59
N GLY A 237 -2.86 27.35 27.06
CA GLY A 237 -3.93 27.84 26.19
C GLY A 237 -4.43 26.76 25.24
N THR A 238 -5.42 27.09 24.42
CA THR A 238 -5.93 26.22 23.36
C THR A 238 -5.91 26.99 22.05
N GLU A 239 -5.35 26.38 21.00
CA GLU A 239 -5.33 26.95 19.66
C GLU A 239 -5.78 25.91 18.63
N GLU A 240 -6.58 26.38 17.67
CA GLU A 240 -7.03 25.61 16.52
C GLU A 240 -6.37 26.20 15.28
N MET A 241 -5.69 25.36 14.49
CA MET A 241 -4.88 25.81 13.36
C MET A 241 -4.73 24.73 12.30
N TYR A 242 -4.32 25.12 11.09
CA TYR A 242 -3.99 24.18 10.02
C TYR A 242 -2.48 23.97 9.96
N VAL A 243 -2.04 22.74 10.21
CA VAL A 243 -0.63 22.35 10.15
C VAL A 243 -0.42 21.57 8.86
N VAL A 244 0.25 22.16 7.88
CA VAL A 244 0.47 21.57 6.54
C VAL A 244 -0.86 21.18 5.86
N GLY A 245 -1.89 22.02 6.03
CA GLY A 245 -3.21 21.84 5.42
C GLY A 245 -4.17 20.93 6.19
N ASP A 246 -3.71 20.25 7.25
CA ASP A 246 -4.56 19.42 8.12
C ASP A 246 -4.97 20.20 9.38
N TYR A 247 -6.26 20.14 9.75
CA TYR A 247 -6.80 20.84 10.91
C TYR A 247 -6.37 20.19 12.23
N MET A 248 -5.85 20.98 13.18
CA MET A 248 -5.43 20.49 14.49
C MET A 248 -5.88 21.42 15.62
N LYS A 249 -6.27 20.82 16.74
CA LYS A 249 -6.52 21.49 18.02
C LYS A 249 -5.42 21.14 19.01
N ILE A 250 -4.69 22.13 19.48
CA ILE A 250 -3.60 21.97 20.44
C ILE A 250 -4.01 22.62 21.74
N THR A 251 -4.00 21.84 22.82
CA THR A 251 -4.28 22.32 24.17
C THR A 251 -3.00 22.19 25.00
N VAL A 252 -2.45 23.31 25.44
CA VAL A 252 -1.34 23.34 26.39
C VAL A 252 -1.87 23.66 27.78
N VAL A 253 -1.53 22.82 28.75
CA VAL A 253 -1.86 23.00 30.16
C VAL A 253 -0.60 23.31 30.96
N ASP A 254 -0.77 24.02 32.08
CA ASP A 254 0.31 24.22 33.02
C ASP A 254 0.54 22.94 33.84
N GLU A 255 1.77 22.67 34.24
CA GLU A 255 2.11 21.51 35.09
C GLU A 255 1.34 21.58 36.42
N ALA A 256 1.19 22.79 36.97
CA ALA A 256 0.39 23.06 38.17
C ALA A 256 -1.12 22.80 37.99
N SER A 257 -1.60 22.62 36.76
CA SER A 257 -3.01 22.33 36.47
C SER A 257 -3.30 20.84 36.24
N LEU A 258 -2.26 19.99 36.20
CA LEU A 258 -2.41 18.53 36.21
C LEU A 258 -2.74 17.96 37.60
N THR A 259 -2.65 18.77 38.64
CA THR A 259 -3.06 18.42 40.01
C THR A 259 -4.58 18.52 40.12
N ILE A 260 -5.30 17.44 39.79
CA ILE A 260 -6.71 17.28 40.17
C ILE A 260 -6.83 16.17 41.23
N VAL A 261 -6.95 16.64 42.46
CA VAL A 261 -7.93 16.23 43.49
C VAL A 261 -8.39 14.78 43.39
N THR A 262 -7.82 13.93 44.25
CA THR A 262 -8.48 12.70 44.68
C THR A 262 -9.80 13.07 45.39
N PRO A 263 -10.90 12.33 45.18
CA PRO A 263 -12.16 12.57 45.87
C PRO A 263 -12.06 12.37 47.41
N GLU A 264 -10.90 11.94 47.92
CA GLU A 264 -10.63 11.60 49.32
C GLU A 264 -9.57 12.48 50.00
N GLY A 265 -9.00 13.49 49.32
CA GLY A 265 -8.05 14.42 49.96
C GLY A 265 -6.70 13.81 50.36
N ASN A 266 -6.28 12.69 49.74
CA ASN A 266 -4.93 12.15 49.91
C ASN A 266 -4.07 12.45 48.69
N GLU A 267 -2.93 13.10 48.93
CA GLU A 267 -1.86 13.34 47.95
C GLU A 267 -1.24 12.00 47.55
N VAL A 268 -1.23 11.70 46.25
CA VAL A 268 -0.39 10.63 45.69
C VAL A 268 0.59 11.29 44.72
N GLU A 269 1.83 11.36 45.17
CA GLU A 269 2.98 11.81 44.39
C GLU A 269 3.21 10.83 43.24
N PHE A 270 3.07 11.31 42.00
CA PHE A 270 3.47 10.53 40.82
C PHE A 270 4.98 10.60 40.70
N GLN A 271 5.67 9.47 40.91
CA GLN A 271 7.07 9.34 40.53
C GLN A 271 7.19 9.21 39.00
N PRO A 272 8.24 9.83 38.41
CA PRO A 272 8.40 10.00 36.96
C PRO A 272 8.57 8.70 36.17
#